data_AF-A0A256BKC1-F1
#
_entry.id   AF-A0A256BKC1-F1
#
_cell.length_a   1.000
_cell.length_b   1.000
_cell.length_c   1.000
_cell.angle_alpha   90.00
_cell.angle_beta   90.00
_cell.angle_gamma   90.00
#
_symmetry.space_group_name_H-M   'P 1'
#
loop_
_entity.id
_entity.type
_entity.pdbx_description
1 polymer ?
#
loop_
_entity_poly.entity_id
_entity_poly.type
_entity_poly.pdbx_seq_one_letter_code
_entity_poly.pdbx_strand_id
1 'polypeptide(L)'
;MKWKLSKLIGVLAIAMIVLFASTASANAPPPPPMNWFTFSYPVGQQTLQGLQIVECNTATCEQPRLFIQYGECRDTGCLNSSAIALQIDSSYRFNCSDNRCLLVSDLVNTFPIDRTKPQDNPNKWFRLIGQFSDRLRLSPTLLKDPKEKTASFPHSGVWQVQVTQDSLQVIQEENKLAYFILTPVQEYTSQMFLTGWLLTIASELLVGAIVLWWRKASQQNIFRVLMAIAMVNLFSYPVVWSFFPSLEPFQILLGRYFGISSLFVAMFYGLAMHVKRQASSKKIVFFSLLIFIGMNILGGFIALWFGYGNRIPIAEGIPYRFTLPVSEVFAVVYEAWLISTLSLGQLSLKQAGLLSLLTNITSLLLGFILFGVNFLA
;
A
#
# COMPACT_ATOMS: atom_id res chain seq x y z
N MET A 1 0.21 -18.90 -42.39
CA MET A 1 0.39 -18.39 -41.00
C MET A 1 -0.47 -17.15 -40.70
N LYS A 2 -0.52 -16.14 -41.59
CA LYS A 2 -1.35 -14.93 -41.42
C LYS A 2 -2.86 -15.19 -41.18
N TRP A 3 -3.43 -16.20 -41.85
CA TRP A 3 -4.86 -16.53 -41.72
C TRP A 3 -5.25 -17.10 -40.35
N LYS A 4 -4.36 -17.88 -39.72
CA LYS A 4 -4.58 -18.41 -38.36
C LYS A 4 -4.48 -17.30 -37.30
N LEU A 5 -3.59 -16.33 -37.51
CA LEU A 5 -3.42 -15.19 -36.60
C LEU A 5 -4.63 -14.23 -36.64
N SER A 6 -5.17 -13.95 -37.84
CA SER A 6 -6.36 -13.12 -38.01
C SER A 6 -7.60 -13.73 -37.31
N LYS A 7 -7.81 -15.05 -37.42
CA LYS A 7 -8.90 -15.73 -36.72
C LYS A 7 -8.73 -15.71 -35.21
N LEU A 8 -7.50 -15.90 -34.71
CA LEU A 8 -7.21 -15.82 -33.28
C LEU A 8 -7.50 -14.42 -32.72
N ILE A 9 -7.09 -13.37 -33.44
CA ILE A 9 -7.39 -11.97 -33.06
C ILE A 9 -8.90 -11.71 -33.07
N GLY A 10 -9.63 -12.20 -34.07
CA GLY A 10 -11.08 -12.06 -34.14
C GLY A 10 -11.80 -12.74 -32.97
N VAL A 11 -11.39 -13.96 -32.61
CA VAL A 11 -11.94 -14.68 -31.44
C VAL A 11 -11.61 -13.96 -30.13
N LEU A 12 -10.38 -13.46 -29.97
CA LEU A 12 -9.98 -12.68 -28.79
C LEU A 12 -10.75 -11.37 -28.66
N ALA A 13 -10.99 -10.68 -29.78
CA ALA A 13 -11.78 -9.45 -29.80
C ALA A 13 -13.24 -9.71 -29.41
N ILE A 14 -13.85 -10.78 -29.94
CA ILE A 14 -15.21 -11.17 -29.57
C ILE A 14 -15.28 -11.58 -28.09
N ALA A 15 -14.32 -12.37 -27.61
CA ALA A 15 -14.25 -12.77 -26.21
C ALA A 15 -14.11 -11.57 -25.27
N MET A 16 -13.29 -10.57 -25.62
CA MET A 16 -13.20 -9.31 -24.89
C MET A 16 -14.53 -8.54 -24.90
N ILE A 17 -15.17 -8.38 -26.06
CA ILE A 17 -16.46 -7.68 -26.15
C ILE A 17 -17.51 -8.36 -25.29
N VAL A 18 -17.58 -9.70 -25.29
CA VAL A 18 -18.50 -10.48 -24.45
C VAL A 18 -18.17 -10.32 -22.96
N LEU A 19 -16.89 -10.30 -22.59
CA LEU A 19 -16.44 -10.02 -21.23
C LEU A 19 -16.81 -8.60 -20.77
N PHE A 20 -16.74 -7.59 -21.65
CA PHE A 20 -17.14 -6.22 -21.33
C PHE A 20 -18.66 -5.99 -21.37
N ALA A 21 -19.40 -6.77 -22.16
CA ALA A 21 -20.86 -6.68 -22.29
C ALA A 21 -21.62 -7.48 -21.22
N SER A 22 -20.95 -8.37 -20.49
CA SER A 22 -21.55 -9.11 -19.39
C SER A 22 -21.60 -8.26 -18.12
N THR A 23 -22.78 -8.16 -17.52
CA THR A 23 -22.93 -7.54 -16.20
C THR A 23 -22.29 -8.46 -15.15
N ALA A 24 -21.15 -8.08 -14.61
CA ALA A 24 -20.57 -8.76 -13.47
C ALA A 24 -21.43 -8.47 -12.23
N SER A 25 -22.25 -9.44 -11.83
CA SER A 25 -22.90 -9.40 -10.50
C SER A 25 -21.83 -9.65 -9.46
N ALA A 26 -21.42 -8.59 -8.74
CA ALA A 26 -20.53 -8.73 -7.61
C ALA A 26 -21.29 -9.38 -6.45
N ASN A 27 -21.17 -10.70 -6.29
CA ASN A 27 -21.73 -11.45 -5.16
C ASN A 27 -20.89 -11.29 -3.87
N ALA A 28 -20.05 -10.26 -3.78
CA ALA A 28 -19.26 -10.00 -2.60
C ALA A 28 -20.09 -9.23 -1.58
N PRO A 29 -20.11 -9.65 -0.30
CA PRO A 29 -20.78 -8.88 0.75
C PRO A 29 -20.16 -7.47 0.87
N PRO A 30 -20.90 -6.49 1.44
CA PRO A 30 -20.33 -5.19 1.74
C PRO A 30 -19.08 -5.36 2.64
N PRO A 31 -18.09 -4.47 2.52
CA PRO A 31 -16.92 -4.53 3.39
C PRO A 31 -17.37 -4.39 4.87
N PRO A 32 -16.67 -5.06 5.81
CA PRO A 32 -16.96 -4.88 7.22
C PRO A 32 -16.72 -3.44 7.66
N PRO A 33 -17.40 -2.97 8.72
CA PRO A 33 -17.10 -1.68 9.32
C PRO A 33 -15.62 -1.55 9.75
N MET A 34 -14.95 -0.45 9.39
CA MET A 34 -13.52 -0.22 9.66
C MET A 34 -13.24 1.17 10.25
N ASN A 35 -12.56 1.23 11.38
CA ASN A 35 -12.18 2.49 12.02
C ASN A 35 -10.66 2.57 12.20
N TRP A 36 -10.05 3.55 11.53
CA TRP A 36 -8.62 3.79 11.57
C TRP A 36 -8.27 4.85 12.60
N PHE A 37 -7.26 4.59 13.42
CA PHE A 37 -6.67 5.55 14.34
C PHE A 37 -5.22 5.79 13.92
N THR A 38 -4.91 6.99 13.45
CA THR A 38 -3.56 7.36 12.98
C THR A 38 -2.94 8.30 14.00
N PHE A 39 -1.80 7.89 14.56
CA PHE A 39 -1.07 8.60 15.59
C PHE A 39 -0.05 9.55 14.99
N SER A 40 -0.10 10.82 15.39
CA SER A 40 0.91 11.83 15.04
C SER A 40 1.74 12.14 16.28
N TYR A 41 3.05 11.92 16.18
CA TYR A 41 4.00 12.10 17.27
C TYR A 41 4.81 13.38 17.09
N PRO A 42 4.94 14.22 18.14
CA PRO A 42 6.01 15.20 18.26
C PRO A 42 7.38 14.56 18.04
N VAL A 43 8.28 15.32 17.41
CA VAL A 43 9.65 14.88 17.12
C VAL A 43 10.33 14.41 18.42
N GLY A 44 10.85 13.17 18.41
CA GLY A 44 11.55 12.57 19.55
C GLY A 44 10.67 11.89 20.60
N GLN A 45 9.34 11.88 20.42
CA GLN A 45 8.44 11.17 21.34
C GLN A 45 8.40 9.65 21.07
N GLN A 46 8.14 8.88 22.11
CA GLN A 46 8.18 7.42 22.08
C GLN A 46 6.94 6.81 21.42
N THR A 47 7.13 5.65 20.81
CA THR A 47 6.07 4.89 20.12
C THR A 47 5.09 4.27 21.11
N LEU A 48 3.84 4.15 20.67
CA LEU A 48 2.76 3.46 21.37
C LEU A 48 3.15 2.02 21.72
N GLN A 49 3.04 1.64 23.01
CA GLN A 49 3.29 0.28 23.51
C GLN A 49 1.99 -0.52 23.68
N GLY A 50 0.91 0.17 24.05
CA GLY A 50 -0.40 -0.41 24.21
C GLY A 50 -1.49 0.64 24.08
N LEU A 51 -2.68 0.21 23.68
CA LEU A 51 -3.82 1.09 23.47
C LEU A 51 -5.09 0.38 23.91
N GLN A 52 -5.85 1.03 24.79
CA GLN A 52 -7.19 0.60 25.16
C GLN A 52 -8.21 1.58 24.57
N ILE A 53 -9.25 1.04 23.94
CA ILE A 53 -10.48 1.76 23.69
C ILE A 53 -11.41 1.41 24.85
N VAL A 54 -11.90 2.43 25.55
CA VAL A 54 -12.85 2.27 26.65
C VAL A 54 -14.19 2.88 26.27
N GLU A 55 -15.25 2.17 26.57
CA GLU A 55 -16.63 2.64 26.44
C GLU A 55 -17.05 3.40 27.71
N CYS A 56 -17.77 4.48 27.48
CA CYS A 56 -18.29 5.36 28.51
C CYS A 56 -19.79 5.58 28.27
N ASN A 57 -20.60 5.46 29.33
CA ASN A 57 -22.04 5.75 29.26
C ASN A 57 -22.35 7.24 29.32
N THR A 58 -21.41 8.05 29.81
CA THR A 58 -21.52 9.51 29.99
C THR A 58 -20.29 10.22 29.45
N ALA A 59 -20.41 11.52 29.20
CA ALA A 59 -19.28 12.36 28.79
C ALA A 59 -18.17 12.46 29.85
N THR A 60 -18.50 12.28 31.13
CA THR A 60 -17.53 12.27 32.24
C THR A 60 -16.76 10.95 32.37
N CYS A 61 -17.28 9.87 31.76
CA CYS A 61 -16.68 8.53 31.79
C CYS A 61 -16.37 8.02 33.22
N GLU A 62 -17.32 8.17 34.15
CA GLU A 62 -17.15 7.77 35.56
C GLU A 62 -17.03 6.26 35.74
N GLN A 63 -17.70 5.48 34.90
CA GLN A 63 -17.65 4.01 34.89
C GLN A 63 -17.10 3.53 33.54
N PRO A 64 -15.78 3.64 33.33
CA PRO A 64 -15.17 3.23 32.08
C PRO A 64 -15.20 1.71 31.97
N ARG A 65 -15.60 1.21 30.82
CA ARG A 65 -15.58 -0.21 30.51
C ARG A 65 -14.60 -0.49 29.39
N LEU A 66 -13.67 -1.42 29.60
CA LEU A 66 -12.74 -1.83 28.55
C LEU A 66 -13.51 -2.44 27.38
N PHE A 67 -13.38 -1.85 26.19
CA PHE A 67 -14.00 -2.34 24.96
C PHE A 67 -13.05 -3.27 24.21
N ILE A 68 -11.85 -2.78 23.90
CA ILE A 68 -10.81 -3.59 23.26
C ILE A 68 -9.42 -3.04 23.61
N GLN A 69 -8.41 -3.91 23.59
CA GLN A 69 -7.03 -3.56 23.88
C GLN A 69 -6.10 -4.13 22.81
N TYR A 70 -5.08 -3.35 22.46
CA TYR A 70 -3.89 -3.80 21.75
C TYR A 70 -2.66 -3.60 22.65
N GLY A 71 -1.70 -4.53 22.60
CA GLY A 71 -0.46 -4.45 23.36
C GLY A 71 -0.65 -4.54 24.87
N GLU A 72 0.39 -4.17 25.62
CA GLU A 72 0.38 -4.21 27.07
C GLU A 72 0.03 -2.82 27.65
N CYS A 73 -0.87 -2.79 28.63
CA CYS A 73 -1.22 -1.60 29.40
C CYS A 73 -1.04 -1.95 30.88
N ARG A 74 0.07 -1.50 31.47
CA ARG A 74 0.49 -1.90 32.83
C ARG A 74 0.50 -0.74 33.82
N ASP A 75 0.47 0.50 33.35
CA ASP A 75 0.55 1.67 34.22
C ASP A 75 -0.72 1.88 35.07
N THR A 76 -0.55 2.61 36.16
CA THR A 76 -1.64 3.09 37.01
C THR A 76 -2.58 3.98 36.20
N GLY A 77 -3.75 3.47 35.86
CA GLY A 77 -4.73 4.14 34.98
C GLY A 77 -5.21 3.26 33.81
N CYS A 78 -4.46 2.21 33.48
CA CYS A 78 -4.95 1.15 32.61
C CYS A 78 -6.08 0.37 33.29
N LEU A 79 -7.09 -0.01 32.52
CA LEU A 79 -8.11 -0.95 33.02
C LEU A 79 -7.53 -2.37 33.02
N ASN A 80 -7.77 -3.11 34.10
CA ASN A 80 -7.26 -4.48 34.24
C ASN A 80 -7.85 -5.41 33.17
N SER A 81 -6.97 -6.14 32.49
CA SER A 81 -7.30 -7.19 31.53
C SER A 81 -7.80 -8.50 32.18
N SER A 82 -7.74 -8.60 33.52
CA SER A 82 -8.17 -9.77 34.30
C SER A 82 -9.69 -9.97 34.34
N ALA A 83 -10.46 -8.97 33.92
CA ALA A 83 -11.70 -9.24 33.22
C ALA A 83 -11.29 -9.49 31.77
N ILE A 84 -11.21 -10.77 31.36
CA ILE A 84 -11.25 -11.14 29.95
C ILE A 84 -12.23 -10.16 29.31
N ALA A 85 -11.76 -9.50 28.26
CA ALA A 85 -12.61 -8.80 27.32
C ALA A 85 -14.00 -9.40 27.44
N LEU A 86 -14.98 -8.59 27.80
CA LEU A 86 -16.26 -8.82 27.17
C LEU A 86 -15.97 -8.55 25.66
N GLN A 87 -15.28 -9.49 24.98
CA GLN A 87 -15.71 -10.13 23.75
C GLN A 87 -17.16 -10.61 23.98
N ILE A 88 -18.05 -9.71 24.40
CA ILE A 88 -19.49 -9.84 24.28
C ILE A 88 -19.85 -9.97 22.82
N ASP A 89 -18.91 -9.67 21.94
CA ASP A 89 -19.00 -10.00 20.55
C ASP A 89 -17.59 -10.36 20.09
N SER A 90 -17.36 -11.62 19.72
CA SER A 90 -16.19 -12.10 18.96
C SER A 90 -16.09 -11.43 17.57
N SER A 91 -16.82 -10.33 17.37
CA SER A 91 -17.02 -9.61 16.15
C SER A 91 -16.13 -8.38 16.01
N TYR A 92 -15.15 -8.14 16.88
CA TYR A 92 -14.22 -7.03 16.71
C TYR A 92 -12.76 -7.47 16.77
N ARG A 93 -11.97 -7.01 15.81
CA ARG A 93 -10.51 -7.14 15.77
C ARG A 93 -9.87 -5.77 15.88
N PHE A 94 -8.84 -5.66 16.72
CA PHE A 94 -8.10 -4.43 16.91
C PHE A 94 -6.60 -4.69 16.85
N ASN A 95 -5.98 -4.22 15.79
CA ASN A 95 -4.57 -4.42 15.55
C ASN A 95 -3.88 -3.08 15.30
N CYS A 96 -2.68 -2.91 15.84
CA CYS A 96 -1.85 -1.74 15.57
C CYS A 96 -0.53 -2.15 14.91
N SER A 97 0.00 -1.27 14.06
CA SER A 97 1.36 -1.34 13.56
C SER A 97 1.88 0.06 13.28
N ASP A 98 3.13 0.31 13.67
CA ASP A 98 3.77 1.62 13.64
C ASP A 98 2.92 2.70 14.32
N ASN A 99 2.39 3.65 13.55
CA ASN A 99 1.57 4.75 14.02
C ASN A 99 0.09 4.58 13.67
N ARG A 100 -0.37 3.38 13.31
CA ARG A 100 -1.76 3.15 12.89
C ARG A 100 -2.37 1.99 13.66
N CYS A 101 -3.62 2.15 14.05
CA CYS A 101 -4.45 1.09 14.60
C CYS A 101 -5.73 0.96 13.79
N LEU A 102 -6.17 -0.27 13.57
CA LEU A 102 -7.37 -0.59 12.82
C LEU A 102 -8.32 -1.41 13.71
N LEU A 103 -9.52 -0.87 13.92
CA LEU A 103 -10.64 -1.56 14.51
C LEU A 103 -11.57 -2.05 13.40
N VAL A 104 -11.73 -3.36 13.27
CA VAL A 104 -12.61 -4.00 12.28
C VAL A 104 -13.75 -4.71 12.99
N SER A 105 -14.96 -4.57 12.47
CA SER A 105 -16.09 -5.39 12.89
C SER A 105 -16.24 -6.61 11.98
N ASP A 106 -16.01 -7.82 12.49
CA ASP A 106 -16.20 -9.09 11.80
C ASP A 106 -17.67 -9.47 11.57
N LEU A 107 -18.62 -8.66 12.05
CA LEU A 107 -20.01 -8.74 11.64
C LEU A 107 -20.13 -8.27 10.18
N VAL A 108 -20.03 -9.23 9.27
CA VAL A 108 -20.44 -9.05 7.88
C VAL A 108 -21.97 -8.96 7.89
N ASN A 109 -22.51 -7.75 8.00
CA ASN A 109 -23.95 -7.54 7.86
C ASN A 109 -24.33 -7.78 6.39
N THR A 110 -24.58 -9.05 6.05
CA THR A 110 -25.04 -9.47 4.71
C THR A 110 -26.47 -9.00 4.41
N PHE A 111 -27.16 -8.42 5.40
CA PHE A 111 -28.50 -7.87 5.27
C PHE A 111 -28.58 -6.55 6.05
N PRO A 112 -29.41 -5.58 5.62
CA PRO A 112 -29.65 -4.37 6.40
C PRO A 112 -30.08 -4.78 7.80
N ILE A 113 -29.30 -4.33 8.80
CA ILE A 113 -29.59 -4.58 10.21
C ILE A 113 -31.03 -4.14 10.45
N ASP A 114 -31.87 -5.10 10.86
CA ASP A 114 -33.21 -4.80 11.31
C ASP A 114 -33.08 -3.87 12.52
N ARG A 115 -33.45 -2.60 12.36
CA ARG A 115 -33.32 -1.51 13.34
C ARG A 115 -34.27 -1.69 14.55
N THR A 116 -34.79 -2.90 14.75
CA THR A 116 -35.89 -3.25 15.65
C THR A 116 -35.45 -3.71 17.03
N LYS A 117 -34.15 -3.88 17.29
CA LYS A 117 -33.69 -4.04 18.68
C LYS A 117 -33.74 -2.68 19.39
N PRO A 118 -34.37 -2.58 20.58
CA PRO A 118 -34.42 -1.34 21.33
C PRO A 118 -32.99 -0.86 21.60
N GLN A 119 -32.68 0.32 21.06
CA GLN A 119 -31.38 0.96 21.22
C GLN A 119 -31.20 1.37 22.69
N ASP A 120 -30.46 0.57 23.43
CA ASP A 120 -29.91 1.00 24.71
C ASP A 120 -28.99 2.20 24.47
N ASN A 121 -29.47 3.37 24.93
CA ASN A 121 -28.82 4.67 24.99
C ASN A 121 -28.16 5.15 23.66
N PRO A 122 -28.76 6.10 22.91
CA PRO A 122 -28.27 6.50 21.58
C PRO A 122 -26.85 7.08 21.62
N ASN A 123 -26.45 7.68 22.74
CA ASN A 123 -25.15 8.33 22.89
C ASN A 123 -24.19 7.44 23.69
N LYS A 124 -23.50 6.51 23.01
CA LYS A 124 -22.32 5.88 23.61
C LYS A 124 -21.08 6.70 23.31
N TRP A 125 -20.32 6.93 24.37
CA TRP A 125 -19.07 7.65 24.31
C TRP A 125 -17.91 6.66 24.36
N PHE A 126 -16.75 7.07 23.89
CA PHE A 126 -15.50 6.33 24.03
C PHE A 126 -14.36 7.24 24.43
N ARG A 127 -13.31 6.62 24.97
CA ARG A 127 -12.05 7.27 25.31
C ARG A 127 -10.90 6.35 24.92
N LEU A 128 -9.78 6.93 24.51
CA LEU A 128 -8.53 6.22 24.25
C LEU A 128 -7.61 6.34 25.46
N ILE A 129 -7.01 5.22 25.85
CA ILE A 129 -5.95 5.14 26.84
C ILE A 129 -4.71 4.60 26.14
N GLY A 130 -3.72 5.44 25.91
CA GLY A 130 -2.46 5.07 25.27
C GLY A 130 -1.36 4.88 26.30
N GLN A 131 -0.77 3.68 26.32
CA GLN A 131 0.46 3.38 27.04
C GLN A 131 1.67 3.70 26.15
N PHE A 132 2.57 4.54 26.65
CA PHE A 132 3.86 4.85 26.03
C PHE A 132 4.98 4.44 26.99
N SER A 133 6.24 4.48 26.55
CA SER A 133 7.35 4.02 27.41
C SER A 133 7.61 4.95 28.60
N ASP A 134 7.14 6.20 28.54
CA ASP A 134 7.35 7.21 29.56
C ASP A 134 6.16 7.37 30.50
N ARG A 135 4.94 7.30 29.97
CA ARG A 135 3.69 7.49 30.72
C ARG A 135 2.47 7.02 29.94
N LEU A 136 1.36 6.95 30.67
CA LEU A 136 0.02 6.83 30.14
C LEU A 136 -0.53 8.20 29.70
N ARG A 137 -1.22 8.22 28.55
CA ARG A 137 -1.93 9.41 28.03
C ARG A 137 -3.38 9.05 27.73
N LEU A 138 -4.26 10.00 28.01
CA LEU A 138 -5.70 9.82 27.87
C LEU A 138 -6.26 10.79 26.83
N SER A 139 -7.23 10.34 26.04
CA SER A 139 -8.03 11.25 25.21
C SER A 139 -9.13 11.93 26.03
N PRO A 140 -9.75 13.01 25.52
CA PRO A 140 -11.08 13.39 25.98
C PRO A 140 -12.10 12.30 25.64
N THR A 141 -13.23 12.32 26.33
CA THR A 141 -14.39 11.47 26.02
C THR A 141 -15.09 11.99 24.78
N LEU A 142 -15.34 11.13 23.80
CA LEU A 142 -15.87 11.48 22.49
C LEU A 142 -17.09 10.63 22.15
N LEU A 143 -18.03 11.16 21.38
CA LEU A 143 -19.11 10.35 20.82
C LEU A 143 -18.53 9.38 19.79
N LYS A 144 -18.98 8.13 19.82
CA LYS A 144 -18.54 7.13 18.82
C LYS A 144 -18.95 7.51 17.41
N ASP A 145 -20.15 8.06 17.25
CA ASP A 145 -20.63 8.64 16.01
C ASP A 145 -21.25 10.03 16.30
N PRO A 146 -20.49 11.12 16.14
CA PRO A 146 -21.00 12.46 16.39
C PRO A 146 -22.05 12.92 15.37
N LYS A 147 -22.14 12.28 14.20
CA LYS A 147 -23.06 12.67 13.11
C LYS A 147 -24.41 11.99 13.26
N GLU A 148 -24.40 10.67 13.33
CA GLU A 148 -25.64 9.89 13.42
C GLU A 148 -26.11 9.70 14.87
N LYS A 149 -25.27 10.08 15.86
CA LYS A 149 -25.54 9.91 17.30
C LYS A 149 -25.94 8.47 17.61
N THR A 150 -25.15 7.53 17.10
CA THR A 150 -25.36 6.11 17.32
C THR A 150 -24.44 5.57 18.40
N ALA A 151 -24.87 4.46 19.02
CA ALA A 151 -24.10 3.74 20.03
C ALA A 151 -22.89 2.97 19.46
N SER A 152 -22.77 2.91 18.14
CA SER A 152 -21.73 2.21 17.38
C SER A 152 -20.72 3.20 16.80
N PHE A 153 -19.51 2.71 16.48
CA PHE A 153 -18.61 3.46 15.61
C PHE A 153 -19.23 3.59 14.20
N PRO A 154 -18.87 4.63 13.43
CA PRO A 154 -19.32 4.78 12.06
C PRO A 154 -18.88 3.57 11.22
N HIS A 155 -19.63 3.30 10.14
CA HIS A 155 -19.32 2.18 9.24
C HIS A 155 -17.92 2.30 8.64
N SER A 156 -17.42 3.52 8.37
CA SER A 156 -16.00 3.75 8.19
C SER A 156 -15.58 5.11 8.73
N GLY A 157 -14.59 5.10 9.62
CA GLY A 157 -14.09 6.29 10.29
C GLY A 157 -12.58 6.39 10.22
N VAL A 158 -12.07 7.61 10.07
CA VAL A 158 -10.65 7.92 10.22
C VAL A 158 -10.50 8.92 11.36
N TRP A 159 -9.71 8.53 12.34
CA TRP A 159 -9.48 9.25 13.59
C TRP A 159 -8.00 9.63 13.64
N GLN A 160 -7.72 10.93 13.55
CA GLN A 160 -6.37 11.45 13.75
C GLN A 160 -6.15 11.62 15.26
N VAL A 161 -5.12 10.97 15.78
CA VAL A 161 -4.76 10.96 17.20
C VAL A 161 -3.45 11.72 17.36
N GLN A 162 -3.53 12.99 17.70
CA GLN A 162 -2.35 13.80 18.00
C GLN A 162 -1.89 13.51 19.42
N VAL A 163 -0.67 12.98 19.54
CA VAL A 163 -0.04 12.71 20.82
C VAL A 163 0.57 14.02 21.32
N THR A 164 0.15 14.49 22.50
CA THR A 164 0.75 15.65 23.16
C THR A 164 1.63 15.19 24.33
N GLN A 165 2.24 16.13 25.05
CA GLN A 165 3.04 15.79 26.23
C GLN A 165 2.21 15.03 27.28
N ASP A 166 0.97 15.47 27.52
CA ASP A 166 0.14 15.00 28.64
C ASP A 166 -1.17 14.31 28.24
N SER A 167 -1.60 14.41 26.98
CA SER A 167 -2.90 13.89 26.54
C SER A 167 -2.89 13.40 25.09
N LEU A 168 -3.97 12.74 24.70
CA LEU A 168 -4.27 12.41 23.31
C LEU A 168 -5.36 13.35 22.81
N GLN A 169 -5.15 14.02 21.69
CA GLN A 169 -6.21 14.76 21.03
C GLN A 169 -6.71 13.91 19.86
N VAL A 170 -8.02 13.68 19.79
CA VAL A 170 -8.61 12.81 18.77
C VAL A 170 -9.58 13.63 17.95
N ILE A 171 -9.35 13.66 16.65
CA ILE A 171 -10.14 14.41 15.68
C ILE A 171 -10.64 13.41 14.65
N GLN A 172 -11.96 13.37 14.44
CA GLN A 172 -12.54 12.58 13.36
C GLN A 172 -12.43 13.37 12.05
N GLU A 173 -11.81 12.78 11.04
CA GLU A 173 -11.71 13.39 9.72
C GLU A 173 -13.06 13.26 8.99
N GLU A 174 -13.65 14.38 8.58
CA GLU A 174 -14.93 14.36 7.87
C GLU A 174 -14.75 13.91 6.41
N ASN A 175 -15.53 12.92 5.99
CA ASN A 175 -15.81 12.60 4.59
C ASN A 175 -14.58 12.33 3.70
N LYS A 176 -14.00 11.14 3.86
CA LYS A 176 -13.26 10.49 2.77
C LYS A 176 -13.86 9.14 2.47
N LEU A 177 -14.86 9.17 1.58
CA LEU A 177 -15.61 8.02 1.04
C LEU A 177 -14.72 6.99 0.30
N ALA A 178 -13.42 7.25 0.11
CA ALA A 178 -12.51 6.38 -0.62
C ALA A 178 -11.77 5.33 0.25
N TYR A 179 -11.80 5.47 1.58
CA TYR A 179 -11.01 4.60 2.47
C TYR A 179 -11.58 3.20 2.70
N PHE A 180 -12.74 2.88 2.10
CA PHE A 180 -13.32 1.53 2.14
C PHE A 180 -12.48 0.49 1.37
N ILE A 181 -11.55 0.93 0.51
CA ILE A 181 -10.78 0.05 -0.40
C ILE A 181 -9.28 0.33 -0.33
N LEU A 182 -8.89 1.60 -0.15
CA LEU A 182 -7.49 2.04 -0.18
C LEU A 182 -7.16 2.70 1.15
N THR A 183 -6.04 2.31 1.77
CA THR A 183 -5.45 3.13 2.84
C THR A 183 -5.09 4.52 2.29
N PRO A 184 -4.99 5.57 3.13
CA PRO A 184 -4.58 6.91 2.66
C PRO A 184 -3.28 6.90 1.84
N VAL A 185 -2.33 6.04 2.23
CA VAL A 185 -1.08 5.82 1.50
C VAL A 185 -1.36 5.20 0.13
N GLN A 186 -2.21 4.17 0.06
CA GLN A 186 -2.56 3.53 -1.20
C GLN A 186 -3.30 4.48 -2.16
N GLU A 187 -4.21 5.32 -1.65
CA GLU A 187 -4.89 6.33 -2.46
C GLU A 187 -3.88 7.32 -3.06
N TYR A 188 -2.98 7.85 -2.24
CA TYR A 188 -1.91 8.73 -2.71
C TYR A 188 -1.01 8.04 -3.76
N THR A 189 -0.58 6.80 -3.49
CA THR A 189 0.25 6.06 -4.45
C THR A 189 -0.48 5.79 -5.77
N SER A 190 -1.80 5.56 -5.74
CA SER A 190 -2.58 5.34 -6.96
C SER A 190 -2.67 6.60 -7.84
N GLN A 191 -2.83 7.77 -7.22
CA GLN A 191 -2.89 9.05 -7.92
C GLN A 191 -1.53 9.43 -8.52
N MET A 192 -0.46 9.12 -7.80
CA MET A 192 0.91 9.44 -8.21
C MET A 192 1.54 8.37 -9.10
N PHE A 193 0.92 7.19 -9.29
CA PHE A 193 1.56 6.09 -9.99
C PHE A 193 1.97 6.46 -11.42
N LEU A 194 1.07 7.08 -12.19
CA LEU A 194 1.34 7.42 -13.59
C LEU A 194 2.30 8.60 -13.72
N THR A 195 2.10 9.65 -12.92
CA THR A 195 2.94 10.85 -12.92
C THR A 195 4.34 10.55 -12.43
N GLY A 196 4.46 9.77 -11.35
CA GLY A 196 5.72 9.24 -10.82
C GLY A 196 6.43 8.34 -11.83
N TRP A 197 5.71 7.49 -12.56
CA TRP A 197 6.28 6.61 -13.57
C TRP A 197 6.87 7.41 -14.74
N LEU A 198 6.11 8.38 -15.26
CA LEU A 198 6.57 9.27 -16.33
C LEU A 198 7.78 10.09 -15.88
N LEU A 199 7.75 10.64 -14.66
CA LEU A 199 8.86 11.40 -14.10
C LEU A 199 10.13 10.53 -13.97
N THR A 200 9.97 9.30 -13.47
CA THR A 200 11.07 8.35 -13.32
C THR A 200 11.68 8.07 -14.69
N ILE A 201 10.91 7.56 -15.65
CA ILE A 201 11.44 7.25 -16.99
C ILE A 201 12.08 8.47 -17.66
N ALA A 202 11.43 9.64 -17.62
CA ALA A 202 11.96 10.84 -18.26
C ALA A 202 13.29 11.29 -17.62
N SER A 203 13.36 11.33 -16.29
CA SER A 203 14.57 11.75 -15.56
C SER A 203 15.72 10.75 -15.76
N GLU A 204 15.44 9.45 -15.70
CA GLU A 204 16.47 8.43 -15.87
C GLU A 204 17.03 8.37 -17.29
N LEU A 205 16.17 8.51 -18.30
CA LEU A 205 16.61 8.60 -19.70
C LEU A 205 17.45 9.86 -19.94
N LEU A 206 17.07 10.99 -19.33
CA LEU A 206 17.83 12.24 -19.43
C LEU A 206 19.23 12.10 -18.81
N VAL A 207 19.31 11.61 -17.57
CA VAL A 207 20.59 11.39 -16.87
C VAL A 207 21.43 10.37 -17.63
N GLY A 208 20.84 9.27 -18.09
CA GLY A 208 21.51 8.26 -18.90
C GLY A 208 22.06 8.85 -20.21
N ALA A 209 21.31 9.70 -20.89
CA ALA A 209 21.74 10.35 -22.11
C ALA A 209 22.94 11.28 -21.86
N ILE A 210 22.89 12.09 -20.81
CA ILE A 210 23.98 13.01 -20.42
C ILE A 210 25.25 12.22 -20.10
N VAL A 211 25.15 11.17 -19.27
CA VAL A 211 26.30 10.34 -18.87
C VAL A 211 26.92 9.66 -20.09
N LEU A 212 26.12 9.07 -20.97
CA LEU A 212 26.64 8.38 -22.16
C LEU A 212 27.25 9.36 -23.18
N TRP A 213 26.68 10.56 -23.30
CA TRP A 213 27.21 11.63 -24.14
C TRP A 213 28.57 12.12 -23.64
N TRP A 214 28.71 12.35 -22.33
CA TRP A 214 30.00 12.71 -21.72
C TRP A 214 31.06 11.63 -21.90
N ARG A 215 30.67 10.35 -21.92
CA ARG A 215 31.58 9.24 -22.23
C ARG A 215 31.89 9.08 -23.71
N LYS A 216 31.40 9.99 -24.57
CA LYS A 216 31.58 9.95 -26.04
C LYS A 216 31.14 8.62 -26.65
N ALA A 217 30.08 8.00 -26.10
CA ALA A 217 29.53 6.77 -26.64
C ALA A 217 28.98 7.02 -28.07
N SER A 218 29.07 6.02 -28.95
CA SER A 218 28.49 6.13 -30.29
C SER A 218 26.96 6.26 -30.22
N GLN A 219 26.35 6.89 -31.22
CA GLN A 219 24.90 7.10 -31.26
C GLN A 219 24.11 5.79 -31.14
N GLN A 220 24.61 4.71 -31.76
CA GLN A 220 24.00 3.39 -31.67
C GLN A 220 24.08 2.81 -30.24
N ASN A 221 25.18 3.06 -29.53
CA ASN A 221 25.37 2.63 -28.14
C ASN A 221 24.48 3.41 -27.19
N ILE A 222 24.39 4.73 -27.38
CA ILE A 222 23.48 5.60 -26.62
C ILE A 222 22.05 5.07 -26.74
N PHE A 223 21.56 4.89 -27.97
CA PHE A 223 20.20 4.39 -28.20
C PHE A 223 19.97 3.02 -27.54
N ARG A 224 20.93 2.10 -27.66
CA ARG A 224 20.81 0.76 -27.08
C ARG A 224 20.71 0.80 -25.55
N VAL A 225 21.57 1.58 -24.89
CA VAL A 225 21.56 1.68 -23.42
C VAL A 225 20.32 2.42 -22.92
N LEU A 226 19.91 3.50 -23.58
CA LEU A 226 18.67 4.20 -23.24
C LEU A 226 17.45 3.29 -23.37
N MET A 227 17.38 2.48 -24.43
CA MET A 227 16.33 1.48 -24.57
C MET A 227 16.41 0.42 -23.46
N ALA A 228 17.60 0.01 -23.03
CA ALA A 228 17.74 -0.89 -21.88
C ALA A 228 17.21 -0.24 -20.59
N ILE A 229 17.56 1.02 -20.31
CA ILE A 229 17.05 1.77 -19.14
C ILE A 229 15.52 1.82 -19.17
N ALA A 230 14.91 2.21 -20.30
CA ALA A 230 13.46 2.28 -20.44
C ALA A 230 12.78 0.91 -20.23
N MET A 231 13.33 -0.15 -20.82
CA MET A 231 12.75 -1.49 -20.67
C MET A 231 12.91 -2.04 -19.26
N VAL A 232 14.04 -1.79 -18.60
CA VAL A 232 14.26 -2.27 -17.24
C VAL A 232 13.34 -1.52 -16.27
N ASN A 233 13.19 -0.19 -16.42
CA ASN A 233 12.25 0.62 -15.64
C ASN A 233 10.81 0.14 -15.73
N LEU A 234 10.41 -0.35 -16.90
CA LEU A 234 9.08 -0.94 -17.09
C LEU A 234 8.82 -2.10 -16.12
N PHE A 235 9.86 -2.81 -15.67
CA PHE A 235 9.75 -3.93 -14.73
C PHE A 235 10.20 -3.60 -13.30
N SER A 236 11.21 -2.74 -13.09
CA SER A 236 11.65 -2.36 -11.74
C SER A 236 10.61 -1.47 -11.06
N TYR A 237 10.00 -0.53 -11.80
CA TYR A 237 9.04 0.43 -11.23
C TYR A 237 7.82 -0.25 -10.58
N PRO A 238 7.11 -1.21 -11.22
CA PRO A 238 6.02 -1.92 -10.54
C PRO A 238 6.46 -2.74 -9.33
N VAL A 239 7.73 -3.15 -9.23
CA VAL A 239 8.23 -3.82 -8.01
C VAL A 239 8.37 -2.81 -6.89
N VAL A 240 9.03 -1.67 -7.15
CA VAL A 240 9.18 -0.59 -6.16
C VAL A 240 7.82 -0.07 -5.69
N TRP A 241 6.86 0.09 -6.61
CA TRP A 241 5.55 0.68 -6.30
C TRP A 241 4.44 -0.30 -5.90
N SER A 242 4.62 -1.61 -6.15
CA SER A 242 3.61 -2.61 -5.79
C SER A 242 4.15 -3.63 -4.79
N PHE A 243 5.30 -4.25 -5.05
CA PHE A 243 5.83 -5.32 -4.20
C PHE A 243 6.21 -4.81 -2.81
N PHE A 244 7.07 -3.80 -2.72
CA PHE A 244 7.54 -3.30 -1.42
C PHE A 244 6.41 -2.70 -0.57
N PRO A 245 5.52 -1.84 -1.12
CA PRO A 245 4.34 -1.38 -0.40
C PRO A 245 3.42 -2.52 0.02
N SER A 246 3.32 -3.61 -0.76
CA SER A 246 2.48 -4.74 -0.39
C SER A 246 3.00 -5.55 0.82
N LEU A 247 4.28 -5.40 1.18
CA LEU A 247 4.86 -6.00 2.38
C LEU A 247 4.52 -5.20 3.64
N GLU A 248 4.02 -3.98 3.49
CA GLU A 248 3.72 -3.11 4.63
C GLU A 248 2.54 -3.63 5.47
N PRO A 249 2.44 -3.15 6.72
CA PRO A 249 1.27 -3.38 7.55
C PRO A 249 -0.01 -2.88 6.90
N PHE A 250 -1.10 -3.58 7.21
CA PHE A 250 -2.46 -3.28 6.76
C PHE A 250 -2.66 -3.25 5.25
N GLN A 251 -1.96 -4.14 4.54
CA GLN A 251 -2.20 -4.39 3.13
C GLN A 251 -3.30 -5.44 2.96
N ILE A 252 -4.24 -5.19 2.06
CA ILE A 252 -5.26 -6.18 1.67
C ILE A 252 -4.62 -7.29 0.84
N LEU A 253 -5.21 -8.49 0.90
CA LEU A 253 -4.66 -9.69 0.26
C LEU A 253 -4.50 -9.52 -1.26
N LEU A 254 -5.43 -8.82 -1.91
CA LEU A 254 -5.34 -8.47 -3.34
C LEU A 254 -4.06 -7.67 -3.65
N GLY A 255 -3.74 -6.66 -2.84
CA GLY A 255 -2.53 -5.85 -2.98
C GLY A 255 -1.25 -6.66 -2.79
N ARG A 256 -1.25 -7.59 -1.82
CA ARG A 256 -0.15 -8.55 -1.61
C ARG A 256 0.13 -9.42 -2.81
N TYR A 257 -0.91 -10.05 -3.38
CA TYR A 257 -0.70 -10.89 -4.56
C TYR A 257 -0.30 -10.09 -5.78
N PHE A 258 -0.83 -8.87 -5.96
CA PHE A 258 -0.41 -7.98 -7.03
C PHE A 258 1.09 -7.62 -6.91
N GLY A 259 1.54 -7.25 -5.71
CA GLY A 259 2.94 -6.98 -5.42
C GLY A 259 3.84 -8.20 -5.62
N ILE A 260 3.48 -9.36 -5.07
CA ILE A 260 4.23 -10.62 -5.28
C ILE A 260 4.34 -10.95 -6.77
N SER A 261 3.25 -10.74 -7.52
CA SER A 261 3.25 -10.96 -8.95
C SER A 261 4.21 -10.02 -9.67
N SER A 262 4.28 -8.73 -9.31
CA SER A 262 5.17 -7.79 -9.99
C SER A 262 6.64 -8.18 -9.83
N LEU A 263 7.03 -8.65 -8.64
CA LEU A 263 8.37 -9.22 -8.40
C LEU A 263 8.62 -10.46 -9.28
N PHE A 264 7.66 -11.39 -9.33
CA PHE A 264 7.80 -12.58 -10.17
C PHE A 264 7.97 -12.23 -11.66
N VAL A 265 7.19 -11.27 -12.16
CA VAL A 265 7.31 -10.77 -13.53
C VAL A 265 8.69 -10.18 -13.79
N ALA A 266 9.21 -9.36 -12.87
CA ALA A 266 10.54 -8.76 -12.99
C ALA A 266 11.64 -9.82 -13.00
N MET A 267 11.61 -10.79 -12.06
CA MET A 267 12.59 -11.87 -12.05
C MET A 267 12.54 -12.71 -13.33
N PHE A 268 11.34 -13.06 -13.81
CA PHE A 268 11.17 -13.82 -15.04
C PHE A 268 11.71 -13.03 -16.25
N TYR A 269 11.42 -11.73 -16.32
CA TYR A 269 11.96 -10.85 -17.35
C TYR A 269 13.49 -10.84 -17.32
N GLY A 270 14.09 -10.67 -16.15
CA GLY A 270 15.53 -10.61 -16.01
C GLY A 270 16.21 -11.91 -16.47
N LEU A 271 15.67 -13.07 -16.08
CA LEU A 271 16.14 -14.38 -16.54
C LEU A 271 16.00 -14.54 -18.06
N ALA A 272 14.83 -14.18 -18.61
CA ALA A 272 14.57 -14.26 -20.04
C ALA A 272 15.53 -13.37 -20.85
N MET A 273 15.82 -12.16 -20.37
CA MET A 273 16.75 -11.24 -21.00
C MET A 273 18.19 -11.68 -20.87
N HIS A 274 18.57 -12.34 -19.77
CA HIS A 274 19.89 -12.94 -19.64
C HIS A 274 20.18 -13.95 -20.74
N VAL A 275 19.22 -14.84 -21.02
CA VAL A 275 19.32 -15.83 -22.10
C VAL A 275 19.29 -15.16 -23.47
N LYS A 276 18.45 -14.12 -23.65
CA LYS A 276 18.26 -13.44 -24.94
C LYS A 276 19.13 -12.18 -25.13
N ARG A 277 20.19 -12.00 -24.34
CA ARG A 277 20.99 -10.75 -24.33
C ARG A 277 21.55 -10.33 -25.69
N GLN A 278 21.85 -11.29 -26.56
CA GLN A 278 22.37 -11.08 -27.93
C GLN A 278 21.31 -10.75 -28.98
N ALA A 279 20.03 -10.71 -28.61
CA ALA A 279 18.97 -10.34 -29.53
C ALA A 279 19.10 -8.88 -30.02
N SER A 280 18.51 -8.59 -31.17
CA SER A 280 18.41 -7.22 -31.67
C SER A 280 17.47 -6.38 -30.79
N SER A 281 17.70 -5.07 -30.71
CA SER A 281 16.89 -4.18 -29.86
C SER A 281 15.38 -4.27 -30.16
N LYS A 282 14.98 -4.42 -31.43
CA LYS A 282 13.58 -4.62 -31.81
C LYS A 282 12.97 -5.90 -31.20
N LYS A 283 13.74 -7.01 -31.19
CA LYS A 283 13.30 -8.26 -30.58
C LYS A 283 13.22 -8.13 -29.06
N ILE A 284 14.20 -7.46 -28.44
CA ILE A 284 14.20 -7.19 -26.98
C ILE A 284 12.95 -6.41 -26.59
N VAL A 285 12.65 -5.31 -27.30
CA VAL A 285 11.44 -4.50 -27.04
C VAL A 285 10.18 -5.34 -27.20
N PHE A 286 10.05 -6.07 -28.31
CA PHE A 286 8.89 -6.92 -28.55
C PHE A 286 8.70 -7.98 -27.45
N PHE A 287 9.76 -8.70 -27.06
CA PHE A 287 9.69 -9.67 -25.97
C PHE A 287 9.42 -9.01 -24.62
N SER A 288 10.01 -7.84 -24.34
CA SER A 288 9.78 -7.08 -23.11
C SER A 288 8.30 -6.71 -22.99
N LEU A 289 7.70 -6.14 -24.03
CA LEU A 289 6.27 -5.80 -24.04
C LEU A 289 5.38 -7.03 -23.92
N LEU A 290 5.72 -8.12 -24.61
CA LEU A 290 4.97 -9.37 -24.52
C LEU A 290 4.99 -9.95 -23.10
N ILE A 291 6.15 -9.99 -22.46
CA ILE A 291 6.31 -10.45 -21.08
C ILE A 291 5.56 -9.51 -20.14
N PHE A 292 5.75 -8.20 -20.29
CA PHE A 292 5.11 -7.20 -19.43
C PHE A 292 3.58 -7.35 -19.48
N ILE A 293 2.97 -7.31 -20.67
CA ILE A 293 1.52 -7.39 -20.82
C ILE A 293 1.02 -8.78 -20.37
N GLY A 294 1.61 -9.86 -20.89
CA GLY A 294 1.13 -11.21 -20.64
C GLY A 294 1.22 -11.61 -19.17
N MET A 295 2.36 -11.32 -18.52
CA MET A 295 2.58 -11.70 -17.14
C MET A 295 1.85 -10.80 -16.15
N ASN A 296 1.66 -9.50 -16.44
CA ASN A 296 0.83 -8.64 -15.59
C ASN A 296 -0.66 -9.01 -15.69
N ILE A 297 -1.17 -9.43 -16.86
CA ILE A 297 -2.54 -9.95 -17.00
C ILE A 297 -2.70 -11.22 -16.17
N LEU A 298 -1.76 -12.18 -16.30
CA LEU A 298 -1.78 -13.41 -15.51
C LEU A 298 -1.69 -13.11 -14.00
N GLY A 299 -0.81 -12.19 -13.63
CA GLY A 299 -0.65 -11.72 -12.26
C GLY A 299 -1.91 -11.10 -11.67
N GLY A 300 -2.55 -10.21 -12.42
CA GLY A 300 -3.82 -9.61 -12.05
C GLY A 300 -4.93 -10.65 -11.91
N PHE A 301 -4.98 -11.64 -12.80
CA PHE A 301 -5.93 -12.75 -12.69
C PHE A 301 -5.69 -13.58 -11.42
N ILE A 302 -4.44 -13.95 -11.12
CA ILE A 302 -4.08 -14.66 -9.89
C ILE A 302 -4.44 -13.83 -8.66
N ALA A 303 -4.10 -12.54 -8.65
CA ALA A 303 -4.41 -11.64 -7.55
C ALA A 303 -5.91 -11.52 -7.32
N LEU A 304 -6.71 -11.43 -8.38
CA LEU A 304 -8.17 -11.48 -8.28
C LEU A 304 -8.65 -12.85 -7.79
N TRP A 305 -8.14 -13.95 -8.34
CA TRP A 305 -8.58 -15.30 -7.98
C TRP A 305 -8.39 -15.61 -6.49
N PHE A 306 -7.27 -15.19 -5.90
CA PHE A 306 -6.94 -15.45 -4.50
C PHE A 306 -7.29 -14.30 -3.55
N GLY A 307 -7.40 -13.07 -4.06
CA GLY A 307 -7.63 -11.86 -3.26
C GLY A 307 -9.07 -11.35 -3.31
N TYR A 308 -9.88 -11.79 -4.27
CA TYR A 308 -11.27 -11.35 -4.39
C TYR A 308 -12.09 -11.72 -3.15
N GLY A 309 -12.85 -10.76 -2.64
CA GLY A 309 -13.68 -10.94 -1.44
C GLY A 309 -12.92 -10.75 -0.10
N ASN A 310 -11.59 -10.86 -0.08
CA ASN A 310 -10.82 -10.55 1.13
C ASN A 310 -10.51 -9.06 1.21
N ARG A 311 -11.35 -8.34 1.97
CA ARG A 311 -11.26 -6.89 2.14
C ARG A 311 -10.67 -6.48 3.49
N ILE A 312 -10.25 -7.42 4.32
CA ILE A 312 -9.73 -7.10 5.65
C ILE A 312 -8.21 -6.89 5.56
N PRO A 313 -7.70 -5.71 5.95
CA PRO A 313 -6.27 -5.47 6.00
C PRO A 313 -5.54 -6.39 6.99
N ILE A 314 -4.39 -6.93 6.57
CA ILE A 314 -3.55 -7.79 7.41
C ILE A 314 -2.58 -6.91 8.19
N ALA A 315 -2.64 -6.94 9.52
CA ALA A 315 -1.86 -6.03 10.37
C ALA A 315 -0.37 -6.32 10.37
N GLU A 316 0.03 -7.59 10.19
CA GLU A 316 1.43 -7.98 10.12
C GLU A 316 2.07 -7.45 8.84
N GLY A 317 3.23 -6.82 8.95
CA GLY A 317 3.99 -6.36 7.79
C GLY A 317 5.35 -5.81 8.17
N ILE A 318 6.09 -5.38 7.16
CA ILE A 318 7.41 -4.78 7.31
C ILE A 318 7.23 -3.26 7.29
N PRO A 319 7.64 -2.53 8.34
CA PRO A 319 7.53 -1.08 8.39
C PRO A 319 8.19 -0.36 7.20
N TYR A 320 7.60 0.77 6.79
CA TYR A 320 8.07 1.59 5.66
C TYR A 320 9.56 1.97 5.75
N ARG A 321 10.04 2.24 6.98
CA ARG A 321 11.46 2.55 7.27
C ARG A 321 12.44 1.46 6.82
N PHE A 322 11.97 0.22 6.64
CA PHE A 322 12.77 -0.88 6.11
C PHE A 322 12.46 -1.18 4.66
N THR A 323 11.18 -1.14 4.25
CA THR A 323 10.80 -1.44 2.86
C THR A 323 11.37 -0.43 1.88
N LEU A 324 11.40 0.87 2.22
CA LEU A 324 11.92 1.92 1.35
C LEU A 324 13.43 1.78 1.06
N PRO A 325 14.35 1.71 2.05
CA PRO A 325 15.76 1.52 1.73
C PRO A 325 16.04 0.22 0.95
N VAL A 326 15.31 -0.85 1.26
CA VAL A 326 15.47 -2.13 0.54
C VAL A 326 14.95 -2.03 -0.90
N SER A 327 13.89 -1.26 -1.16
CA SER A 327 13.39 -1.03 -2.52
C SER A 327 14.39 -0.28 -3.38
N GLU A 328 15.07 0.73 -2.82
CA GLU A 328 16.13 1.47 -3.50
C GLU A 328 17.32 0.57 -3.83
N VAL A 329 17.78 -0.23 -2.86
CA VAL A 329 18.86 -1.20 -3.09
C VAL A 329 18.46 -2.22 -4.16
N PHE A 330 17.23 -2.71 -4.12
CA PHE A 330 16.71 -3.62 -5.15
C PHE A 330 16.74 -2.96 -6.53
N ALA A 331 16.20 -1.75 -6.67
CA ALA A 331 16.14 -1.03 -7.94
C ALA A 331 17.54 -0.88 -8.53
N VAL A 332 18.49 -0.37 -7.73
CA VAL A 332 19.87 -0.17 -8.17
C VAL A 332 20.55 -1.46 -8.61
N VAL A 333 20.43 -2.53 -7.81
CA VAL A 333 21.09 -3.81 -8.11
C VAL A 333 20.47 -4.50 -9.33
N TYR A 334 19.14 -4.57 -9.38
CA TYR A 334 18.40 -5.21 -10.46
C TYR A 334 18.63 -4.48 -11.78
N GLU A 335 18.57 -3.15 -11.76
CA GLU A 335 18.78 -2.33 -12.96
C GLU A 335 20.21 -2.39 -13.45
N ALA A 336 21.19 -2.27 -12.57
CA ALA A 336 22.60 -2.39 -12.93
C ALA A 336 22.90 -3.72 -13.63
N TRP A 337 22.36 -4.82 -13.10
CA TRP A 337 22.52 -6.15 -13.68
C TRP A 337 21.93 -6.23 -15.09
N LEU A 338 20.70 -5.75 -15.29
CA LEU A 338 20.04 -5.84 -16.59
C LEU A 338 20.56 -4.84 -17.61
N ILE A 339 20.88 -3.61 -17.21
CA ILE A 339 21.52 -2.62 -18.08
C ILE A 339 22.87 -3.17 -18.55
N SER A 340 23.69 -3.72 -17.65
CA SER A 340 24.97 -4.34 -18.05
C SER A 340 24.74 -5.50 -19.02
N THR A 341 23.78 -6.37 -18.74
CA THR A 341 23.43 -7.52 -19.59
C THR A 341 22.96 -7.10 -20.99
N LEU A 342 22.06 -6.12 -21.09
CA LEU A 342 21.46 -5.65 -22.34
C LEU A 342 22.38 -4.73 -23.15
N SER A 343 23.38 -4.12 -22.50
CA SER A 343 24.40 -3.28 -23.15
C SER A 343 25.41 -4.07 -23.99
N LEU A 344 25.40 -5.42 -23.96
CA LEU A 344 26.36 -6.29 -24.66
C LEU A 344 27.84 -5.98 -24.32
N GLY A 345 28.13 -5.71 -23.05
CA GLY A 345 29.50 -5.45 -22.60
C GLY A 345 29.99 -4.03 -22.89
N GLN A 346 29.15 -3.14 -23.41
CA GLN A 346 29.48 -1.71 -23.54
C GLN A 346 29.59 -1.02 -22.18
N LEU A 347 28.78 -1.46 -21.21
CA LEU A 347 28.87 -1.03 -19.82
C LEU A 347 29.25 -2.24 -18.96
N SER A 348 30.38 -2.13 -18.27
CA SER A 348 30.71 -3.08 -17.21
C SER A 348 29.69 -2.98 -16.07
N LEU A 349 29.52 -4.03 -15.27
CA LEU A 349 28.57 -4.04 -14.16
C LEU A 349 28.80 -2.87 -13.19
N LYS A 350 30.06 -2.49 -12.95
CA LYS A 350 30.41 -1.32 -12.12
C LYS A 350 29.89 0.00 -12.72
N GLN A 351 30.01 0.16 -14.03
CA GLN A 351 29.55 1.36 -14.74
C GLN A 351 28.03 1.40 -14.81
N ALA A 352 27.37 0.26 -15.05
CA ALA A 352 25.92 0.15 -15.00
C ALA A 352 25.39 0.39 -13.58
N GLY A 353 26.10 -0.05 -12.55
CA GLY A 353 25.81 0.22 -11.13
C GLY A 353 25.86 1.70 -10.79
N LEU A 354 26.95 2.40 -11.20
CA LEU A 354 27.04 3.84 -11.01
C LEU A 354 25.93 4.58 -11.76
N LEU A 355 25.64 4.16 -13.01
CA LEU A 355 24.59 4.76 -13.81
C LEU A 355 23.22 4.60 -13.14
N SER A 356 22.87 3.38 -12.72
CA SER A 356 21.59 3.10 -12.05
C SER A 356 21.48 3.83 -10.70
N LEU A 357 22.56 3.93 -9.93
CA LEU A 357 22.58 4.73 -8.71
C LEU A 357 22.28 6.21 -8.99
N LEU A 358 22.91 6.78 -10.02
CA LEU A 358 22.70 8.19 -10.39
C LEU A 358 21.29 8.43 -10.91
N THR A 359 20.73 7.53 -11.71
CA THR A 359 19.36 7.65 -12.23
C THR A 359 18.33 7.56 -11.10
N ASN A 360 18.45 6.59 -10.20
CA ASN A 360 17.55 6.43 -9.04
C ASN A 360 17.65 7.60 -8.04
N ILE A 361 18.86 8.06 -7.71
CA ILE A 361 19.01 9.24 -6.82
C ILE A 361 18.37 10.47 -7.45
N THR A 362 18.54 10.67 -8.76
CA THR A 362 17.97 11.83 -9.45
C THR A 362 16.45 11.76 -9.50
N SER A 363 15.88 10.59 -9.82
CA SER A 363 14.42 10.41 -9.86
C SER A 363 13.81 10.55 -8.46
N LEU A 364 14.46 10.03 -7.43
CA LEU A 364 14.06 10.20 -6.03
C LEU A 364 14.08 11.67 -5.58
N LEU A 365 15.16 12.41 -5.86
CA LEU A 365 15.28 13.83 -5.53
C LEU A 365 14.23 14.67 -6.26
N LEU A 366 13.99 14.40 -7.54
CA LEU A 366 12.93 15.06 -8.31
C LEU A 366 11.55 14.71 -7.76
N GLY A 367 11.34 13.46 -7.34
CA GLY A 367 10.12 13.04 -6.66
C GLY A 367 9.88 13.84 -5.38
N PHE A 368 10.91 14.01 -4.54
CA PHE A 368 10.82 14.85 -3.34
C PHE A 368 10.55 16.32 -3.67
N ILE A 369 11.16 16.89 -4.71
CA ILE A 369 10.94 18.29 -5.08
C ILE A 369 9.51 18.50 -5.59
N LEU A 370 9.00 17.60 -6.44
CA LEU A 370 7.72 17.77 -7.12
C LEU A 370 6.53 17.30 -6.28
N PHE A 371 6.73 16.30 -5.41
CA PHE A 371 5.66 15.67 -4.64
C PHE A 371 5.83 15.82 -3.11
N GLY A 372 7.02 16.20 -2.64
CA GLY A 372 7.40 16.16 -1.22
C GLY A 372 6.75 17.21 -0.32
N VAL A 373 5.98 18.16 -0.86
CA VAL A 373 5.20 19.10 -0.03
C VAL A 373 4.13 18.38 0.82
N ASN A 374 3.77 17.13 0.49
CA ASN A 374 2.74 16.36 1.21
C ASN A 374 3.25 15.06 1.88
N PHE A 375 4.54 14.73 1.82
CA PHE A 375 5.06 13.41 2.26
C PHE A 375 5.60 13.40 3.71
N LEU A 376 5.80 14.57 4.32
CA LEU A 376 6.36 14.73 5.67
C LEU A 376 5.33 15.25 6.70
N ALA A 377 4.05 15.32 6.34
CA ALA A 377 2.97 15.78 7.20
C ALA A 377 2.19 14.61 7.82
#